data_AF-B0X881-F1
#
_entry.id   AF-B0X881-F1
#
_cell.length_a   1.000
_cell.length_b   1.000
_cell.length_c   1.000
_cell.angle_alpha   90.00
_cell.angle_beta   90.00
_cell.angle_gamma   90.00
#
_symmetry.space_group_name_H-M   'P 1'
#
loop_
_entity.id
_entity.type
_entity.pdbx_description
1 polymer ?
#
loop_
_entity_poly.entity_id
_entity_poly.type
_entity_poly.pdbx_seq_one_letter_code
_entity_poly.pdbx_strand_id
1 'polypeptide(L)'
;MSTLLARFRGFLPSAAAAALQRQPLRFGSATAAAKLQELALEENCILVDESDRVLGNASKRDCHRVDPDGNIRLHRAFSVFLSTREVGQQEESFKFGKQNI
;
A
#
# COMPACT_ATOMS: atom_id res chain seq x y z
N MET A 1 33.58 -67.27 -1.37
CA MET A 1 32.12 -67.05 -1.34
C MET A 1 31.73 -66.84 0.12
N SER A 2 31.80 -65.60 0.61
CA SER A 2 31.40 -65.24 1.97
C SER A 2 30.89 -63.80 1.97
N THR A 3 29.73 -63.64 2.60
CA THR A 3 28.85 -62.49 2.69
C THR A 3 29.42 -61.39 3.60
N LEU A 4 29.13 -60.12 3.32
CA LEU A 4 28.55 -59.25 4.36
C LEU A 4 27.92 -57.99 3.75
N LEU A 5 26.65 -57.81 4.13
CA LEU A 5 25.84 -56.61 3.98
C LEU A 5 26.52 -55.41 4.64
N ALA A 6 26.54 -54.26 3.98
CA ALA A 6 26.21 -52.96 4.57
C ALA A 6 26.50 -51.81 3.58
N ARG A 7 25.44 -51.08 3.22
CA ARG A 7 25.36 -49.64 3.45
C ARG A 7 23.98 -49.15 3.03
N PHE A 8 23.08 -49.14 4.01
CA PHE A 8 21.90 -48.29 3.98
C PHE A 8 22.37 -46.86 3.71
N ARG A 9 22.16 -46.35 2.48
CA ARG A 9 22.22 -44.92 2.21
C ARG A 9 20.94 -44.30 2.74
N GLY A 10 20.91 -44.07 4.05
CA GLY A 10 20.06 -43.04 4.62
C GLY A 10 20.51 -41.71 4.04
N PHE A 11 19.75 -41.17 3.09
CA PHE A 11 19.86 -39.76 2.71
C PHE A 11 18.74 -39.02 3.42
N LEU A 12 19.15 -38.17 4.35
CA LEU A 12 18.29 -37.34 5.17
C LEU A 12 17.36 -36.47 4.30
N PRO A 13 16.15 -36.13 4.78
CA PRO A 13 15.29 -35.18 4.08
C PRO A 13 16.04 -33.85 3.92
N SER A 14 16.00 -33.30 2.72
CA SER A 14 16.52 -31.97 2.41
C SER A 14 15.77 -30.93 3.27
N ALA A 15 16.37 -30.59 4.40
CA ALA A 15 15.90 -29.55 5.30
C ALA A 15 16.31 -28.18 4.74
N ALA A 16 15.68 -27.74 3.65
CA ALA A 16 15.70 -26.35 3.22
C ALA A 16 14.50 -25.98 2.34
N ALA A 17 13.34 -26.62 2.53
CA ALA A 17 12.09 -25.90 2.30
C ALA A 17 11.98 -24.92 3.47
N ALA A 18 12.69 -23.79 3.37
CA ALA A 18 12.51 -22.66 4.25
C ALA A 18 11.05 -22.24 4.09
N ALA A 19 10.20 -22.77 4.98
CA ALA A 19 8.86 -22.29 5.16
C ALA A 19 9.01 -20.79 5.43
N LEU A 20 8.70 -19.98 4.42
CA LEU A 20 8.37 -18.58 4.58
C LEU A 20 7.18 -18.58 5.53
N GLN A 21 7.48 -18.59 6.82
CA GLN A 21 6.53 -18.35 7.88
C GLN A 21 6.06 -16.93 7.62
N ARG A 22 4.97 -16.79 6.84
CA ARG A 22 4.27 -15.53 6.61
C ARG A 22 3.90 -15.06 7.99
N GLN A 23 4.74 -14.22 8.58
CA GLN A 23 4.43 -13.59 9.83
C GLN A 23 3.10 -12.87 9.61
N PRO A 24 2.07 -13.13 10.43
CA PRO A 24 0.82 -12.43 10.27
C PRO A 24 1.14 -10.94 10.36
N LEU A 25 0.70 -10.17 9.37
CA LEU A 25 0.87 -8.73 9.41
C LEU A 25 0.21 -8.25 10.70
N ARG A 26 1.02 -7.75 11.64
CA ARG A 26 0.52 -7.12 12.86
C ARG A 26 -0.12 -5.80 12.43
N PHE A 27 -1.40 -5.84 12.09
CA PHE A 27 -2.19 -4.63 11.98
C PHE A 27 -2.19 -3.97 13.37
N GLY A 28 -1.82 -2.70 13.42
CA GLY A 28 -1.86 -1.93 14.67
C GLY A 28 -3.25 -1.98 15.31
N SER A 29 -3.34 -1.71 16.62
CA SER A 29 -4.62 -1.69 17.34
C SER A 29 -5.62 -0.78 16.60
N ALA A 30 -6.81 -1.30 16.28
CA ALA A 30 -7.86 -0.54 15.60
C ALA A 30 -8.24 0.75 16.34
N THR A 31 -8.19 0.75 17.67
CA THR A 31 -8.46 1.93 18.51
C THR A 31 -7.39 3.01 18.35
N ALA A 32 -6.12 2.61 18.25
CA ALA A 32 -5.02 3.55 18.02
C ALA A 32 -5.09 4.11 16.59
N ALA A 33 -5.40 3.28 15.60
CA ALA A 33 -5.60 3.72 14.22
C ALA A 33 -6.77 4.71 14.08
N ALA A 34 -7.90 4.44 14.74
CA ALA A 34 -9.06 5.34 14.74
C ALA A 34 -8.73 6.71 15.35
N LYS A 35 -7.96 6.74 16.45
CA LYS A 35 -7.53 8.00 17.07
C LYS A 35 -6.60 8.81 16.15
N LEU A 36 -5.66 8.14 15.49
CA LEU A 36 -4.77 8.80 14.53
C LEU A 36 -5.54 9.33 13.31
N GLN A 37 -6.52 8.57 12.82
CA GLN A 37 -7.37 9.00 11.71
C GLN A 37 -8.21 10.22 12.08
N GLU A 38 -8.77 10.27 13.29
CA GLU A 38 -9.52 11.43 13.78
C GLU A 38 -8.65 12.69 13.84
N LEU A 39 -7.41 12.57 14.32
CA LEU A 39 -6.46 13.69 14.33
C LEU A 39 -6.09 14.13 12.91
N ALA A 40 -5.93 13.17 11.97
CA ALA A 40 -5.64 13.49 10.58
C ALA A 40 -6.78 14.27 9.88
N LEU A 41 -8.00 14.26 10.41
CA LEU A 41 -9.11 15.06 9.87
C LEU A 41 -8.93 16.58 10.07
N GLU A 42 -8.04 16.98 11.00
CA GLU A 42 -7.70 18.38 11.28
C GLU A 42 -6.60 18.92 10.35
N GLU A 43 -5.99 18.08 9.52
CA GLU A 43 -4.98 18.49 8.53
C GLU A 43 -5.55 19.49 7.52
N ASN A 44 -4.75 20.46 7.10
CA ASN A 44 -5.13 21.45 6.09
C ASN A 44 -4.90 20.92 4.68
N CYS A 45 -5.96 20.89 3.87
CA CYS A 45 -5.94 20.61 2.45
C CYS A 45 -5.94 21.91 1.62
N ILE A 46 -5.33 21.88 0.43
CA ILE A 46 -5.27 23.01 -0.49
C ILE A 46 -6.55 23.03 -1.32
N LEU A 47 -7.38 24.05 -1.16
CA LEU A 47 -8.59 24.23 -1.96
C LEU A 47 -8.23 24.75 -3.34
N VAL A 48 -8.90 24.19 -4.35
CA VAL A 48 -8.68 24.55 -5.76
C VAL A 48 -10.00 24.74 -6.50
N ASP A 49 -9.95 25.46 -7.62
CA ASP A 49 -11.02 25.45 -8.62
C ASP A 49 -10.85 24.28 -9.62
N GLU A 50 -11.75 24.18 -10.58
CA GLU A 50 -11.72 23.16 -11.65
C GLU A 50 -10.49 23.28 -12.57
N SER A 51 -9.80 24.42 -12.55
CA SER A 51 -8.57 24.67 -13.29
C SER A 51 -7.31 24.44 -12.45
N ASP A 52 -7.44 23.79 -11.29
CA ASP A 52 -6.37 23.55 -10.30
C ASP A 52 -5.69 24.84 -9.79
N ARG A 53 -6.42 25.97 -9.78
CA ARG A 53 -5.93 27.23 -9.19
C ARG A 53 -6.24 27.27 -7.71
N VAL A 54 -5.25 27.71 -6.92
CA VAL A 54 -5.37 27.77 -5.46
C VAL A 54 -6.38 28.85 -5.04
N LEU A 55 -7.33 28.45 -4.20
CA LEU A 55 -8.35 29.32 -3.61
C LEU A 55 -8.12 29.58 -2.11
N GLY A 56 -7.37 28.70 -1.44
CA GLY A 56 -7.12 28.78 0.00
C GLY A 56 -6.86 27.42 0.62
N ASN A 57 -7.28 27.23 1.87
CA ASN A 57 -7.20 25.98 2.60
C ASN A 57 -8.48 25.68 3.38
N ALA A 58 -8.71 24.39 3.66
CA ALA A 58 -9.77 23.90 4.53
C ALA A 58 -9.33 22.61 5.21
N SER A 59 -10.00 22.21 6.30
CA SER A 59 -9.69 20.94 6.97
C SER A 59 -10.00 19.74 6.06
N LYS A 60 -9.26 18.64 6.24
CA LYS A 60 -9.55 17.37 5.56
C LYS A 60 -10.98 16.91 5.81
N ARG A 61 -11.50 17.11 7.02
CA ARG A 61 -12.90 16.86 7.37
C ARG A 61 -13.87 17.60 6.45
N ASP A 62 -13.65 18.89 6.24
CA ASP A 62 -14.54 19.73 5.43
C ASP A 62 -14.43 19.44 3.94
N CYS A 63 -13.25 18.98 3.49
CA CYS A 63 -13.00 18.62 2.10
C CYS A 63 -13.61 17.27 1.71
N HIS A 64 -13.85 16.37 2.66
CA HIS A 64 -14.40 15.03 2.42
C HIS A 64 -15.87 14.89 2.87
N ARG A 65 -16.49 15.99 3.31
CA ARG A 65 -17.91 16.01 3.68
C ARG A 65 -18.77 16.40 2.50
N VAL A 66 -19.75 15.56 2.17
CA VAL A 66 -20.81 15.88 1.20
C VAL A 66 -21.82 16.82 1.89
N ASP A 67 -22.10 17.94 1.25
CA ASP A 67 -23.12 18.88 1.74
C ASP A 67 -24.55 18.34 1.47
N PRO A 68 -25.61 18.98 2.01
CA PRO A 68 -27.00 18.54 1.78
C PRO A 68 -27.44 18.54 0.31
N ASP A 69 -26.76 19.32 -0.54
CA ASP A 69 -27.04 19.46 -1.97
C ASP A 69 -26.24 18.46 -2.82
N GLY A 70 -25.36 17.67 -2.19
CA GLY A 70 -24.55 16.64 -2.83
C GLY A 70 -23.17 17.12 -3.30
N ASN A 71 -22.77 18.35 -3.00
CA ASN A 71 -21.47 18.88 -3.43
C ASN A 71 -20.36 18.54 -2.44
N ILE A 72 -19.12 18.55 -2.96
CA ILE A 72 -17.88 18.32 -2.22
C ILE A 72 -16.90 19.42 -2.60
N ARG A 73 -16.11 19.91 -1.63
CA ARG A 73 -15.07 20.91 -1.90
C ARG A 73 -13.91 20.29 -2.67
N LEU A 74 -13.54 20.93 -3.79
CA LEU A 74 -12.37 20.54 -4.56
C LEU A 74 -11.08 20.87 -3.81
N HIS A 75 -10.22 19.88 -3.67
CA HIS A 75 -8.90 20.03 -3.06
C HIS A 75 -7.86 19.22 -3.84
N ARG A 76 -6.61 19.69 -3.81
CA ARG A 76 -5.52 19.02 -4.51
C ARG A 76 -5.13 17.72 -3.80
N ALA A 77 -4.97 16.65 -4.58
CA ALA A 77 -4.51 15.34 -4.12
C ALA A 77 -3.41 14.79 -5.04
N PHE A 78 -2.73 13.73 -4.60
CA PHE A 78 -1.73 13.03 -5.41
C PHE A 78 -1.88 11.52 -5.23
N SER A 79 -1.50 10.78 -6.28
CA SER A 79 -1.46 9.33 -6.28
C SER A 79 -0.05 8.88 -6.66
N VAL A 80 0.50 7.93 -5.91
CA VAL A 80 1.83 7.36 -6.17
C VAL A 80 1.68 5.92 -6.64
N PHE A 81 2.30 5.59 -7.76
CA PHE A 81 2.41 4.22 -8.27
C PHE A 81 3.81 3.70 -7.95
N LEU A 82 3.90 2.72 -7.06
CA LEU A 82 5.18 2.12 -6.65
C LEU A 82 5.41 0.82 -7.41
N SER A 83 6.44 0.79 -8.25
CA SER A 83 6.92 -0.42 -8.91
C SER A 83 8.21 -0.90 -8.24
N THR A 84 8.15 -2.04 -7.55
CA THR A 84 9.35 -2.69 -7.02
C THR A 84 10.13 -3.29 -8.18
N ARG A 85 11.45 -3.08 -8.24
CA ARG A 85 12.28 -3.74 -9.25
C ARG A 85 12.41 -5.20 -8.88
N GLU A 86 11.79 -6.08 -9.66
CA GLU A 86 12.21 -7.48 -9.71
C GLU A 86 13.37 -7.57 -10.71
N VAL A 87 14.46 -8.26 -10.35
CA VAL A 87 15.60 -8.44 -11.25
C VAL A 87 15.11 -9.19 -12.49
N GLY A 88 14.92 -8.47 -13.61
CA GLY A 88 14.66 -9.08 -14.92
C GLY A 88 13.40 -8.67 -15.68
N GLN A 89 12.67 -7.60 -15.31
CA GLN A 89 11.53 -7.14 -16.13
C GLN A 89 11.69 -5.69 -16.58
N GLN A 90 11.45 -5.47 -17.88
CA GLN A 90 11.76 -4.27 -18.66
C GLN A 90 10.95 -3.05 -18.21
N GLU A 91 11.47 -1.86 -18.50
CA GLU A 91 10.80 -0.59 -18.27
C GLU A 91 9.53 -0.48 -19.14
N GLU A 92 8.35 -0.65 -18.53
CA GLU A 92 7.16 -0.04 -19.11
C GLU A 92 7.23 1.47 -18.84
N SER A 93 7.34 2.25 -19.92
CA SER A 93 7.23 3.70 -19.86
C SER A 93 5.93 4.06 -19.15
N PHE A 94 6.00 4.70 -17.99
CA PHE A 94 4.85 5.28 -17.32
C PHE A 94 4.32 6.42 -18.19
N LYS A 95 3.42 6.09 -19.13
CA LYS A 95 2.70 7.10 -19.92
C LYS A 95 1.77 7.80 -18.94
N PHE A 96 2.00 9.09 -18.73
CA PHE A 96 1.11 10.00 -18.01
C PHE A 96 -0.23 10.08 -18.78
N GLY A 97 -1.07 9.08 -18.57
CA GLY A 97 -2.47 9.11 -18.95
C GLY A 97 -3.17 9.98 -17.93
N LYS A 98 -3.86 11.02 -18.40
CA LYS A 98 -4.76 11.83 -17.57
C LYS A 98 -5.76 10.89 -16.90
N GLN A 99 -5.56 10.58 -15.62
CA GLN A 99 -6.56 9.90 -14.82
C GLN A 99 -7.57 10.98 -14.44
N ASN A 100 -8.72 10.93 -15.11
CA ASN A 100 -9.89 11.70 -14.73
C ASN A 100 -10.48 11.00 -13.50
N ILE A 101 -10.31 11.62 -12.33
CA ILE A 101 -11.06 11.26 -11.10
C ILE A 101 -12.43 11.91 -11.19
#